data_AF-A0A2K5S348-F1
#
_entry.id   AF-A0A2K5S348-F1
#
_cell.length_a   1.000
_cell.length_b   1.000
_cell.length_c   1.000
_cell.angle_alpha   90.00
_cell.angle_beta   90.00
_cell.angle_gamma   90.00
#
_symmetry.space_group_name_H-M   'P 1'
#
loop_
_entity.id
_entity.type
_entity.pdbx_description
1 polymer ?
#
loop_
_entity_poly.entity_id
_entity_poly.type
_entity_poly.pdbx_seq_one_letter_code
_entity_poly.pdbx_strand_id
1 'polypeptide(L)'
;AGREYSPAATTAENGGGKKKQKEKELDELKKEVAMDDHKLSLDELGRKYQVDLSKGLTNQRAQDILARDGPNALTPPPTTPEWVKFCRQLFGGFSILLWIGAILCFLAYGIQAAMEDEPSNDNLYLGVVLAAVVIVTGCFSYYQEAKSSKIMDSFKNMVPQQALVIREGEKMQINAEEVVVGDLVEVKGGDRVPADLRIISSHGCKVDNSSLTGESEPQTRSPEFTHENPLETRNICFFSTNCVEGTARGIVIATGDRTVMGRIATLASGLEVGRTPIAMEIEHFIQLITGVAVFLGVSFFVLSLILGYNAFQNAYMELGGLGERVLGFCQLNLPSGKFPRGFKFDTDELNFPTEKLCFVGLMSMIDPPRAAVPDAVGKCRSAGIKVLASLPPRHPSLPHARGLGAPGREQCVEARGGHGVKERRSIVPNASEGSSRMRTAKTPPLFNSEAHAAFRGSFSEVVGAEEKAALGGFFTYFVILAENGFLPSRLLGIRLDWDDRTMNDLEDSYGQEWTYEQRKVVEFTCHTAFFASIVVVQWADLIICKTRHNSVFQQGMKNKILIFGLLEETALAAFLSYCPGMGVALRMYPLKVTWWFCAFPYSLLIFIYDEVRKLILRRYPGGWVEKETYY
;
A
#
# COMPACT_ATOMS: atom_id res chain seq x y z
N ALA A 1 24.70 -38.28 -26.99
CA ALA A 1 23.47 -38.79 -26.34
C ALA A 1 23.10 -37.81 -25.23
N GLY A 2 21.91 -37.23 -25.29
CA GLY A 2 21.42 -36.34 -24.23
C GLY A 2 20.87 -37.12 -23.03
N ARG A 3 20.84 -36.49 -21.86
CA ARG A 3 19.99 -36.89 -20.73
C ARG A 3 19.02 -35.75 -20.48
N GLU A 4 17.74 -36.00 -20.75
CA GLU A 4 16.66 -35.12 -20.33
C GLU A 4 16.55 -35.19 -18.79
N TYR A 5 16.31 -34.04 -18.16
CA TYR A 5 16.05 -33.98 -16.72
C TYR A 5 14.57 -33.68 -16.51
N SER A 6 13.79 -34.70 -16.16
CA SER A 6 12.35 -34.56 -15.95
C SER A 6 12.07 -33.86 -14.61
N PRO A 7 11.34 -32.72 -14.58
CA PRO A 7 10.91 -32.12 -13.34
C PRO A 7 9.80 -32.97 -12.69
N ALA A 8 10.03 -33.41 -11.45
CA ALA A 8 9.08 -34.25 -10.73
C ALA A 8 7.75 -33.50 -10.47
N ALA A 9 6.63 -34.21 -10.65
CA ALA A 9 5.31 -33.66 -10.44
C ALA A 9 5.00 -33.49 -8.93
N THR A 10 4.98 -32.25 -8.45
CA THR A 10 4.34 -31.89 -7.18
C THR A 10 2.88 -31.53 -7.41
N THR A 11 1.99 -32.10 -6.60
CA THR A 11 0.53 -32.04 -6.76
C THR A 11 -0.02 -30.61 -6.74
N ALA A 12 -0.55 -30.15 -7.87
CA ALA A 12 -1.18 -28.83 -8.04
C ALA A 12 -2.71 -28.91 -8.31
N GLU A 13 -3.34 -30.03 -7.98
CA GLU A 13 -4.75 -30.30 -8.28
C GLU A 13 -5.68 -29.84 -7.15
N ASN A 14 -6.19 -28.60 -7.29
CA ASN A 14 -7.56 -28.19 -6.92
C ASN A 14 -7.80 -26.68 -7.15
N GLY A 15 -6.75 -25.84 -7.12
CA GLY A 15 -6.89 -24.40 -7.30
C GLY A 15 -7.21 -23.93 -8.73
N GLY A 16 -6.69 -24.64 -9.75
CA GLY A 16 -6.74 -24.20 -11.15
C GLY A 16 -8.15 -24.17 -11.76
N GLY A 17 -9.01 -25.13 -11.41
CA GLY A 17 -10.34 -25.29 -12.02
C GLY A 17 -11.24 -24.08 -11.83
N LYS A 18 -11.40 -23.62 -10.58
CA LYS A 18 -12.22 -22.44 -10.25
C LYS A 18 -11.72 -21.17 -10.95
N LYS A 19 -10.41 -20.97 -11.04
CA LYS A 19 -9.84 -19.79 -11.72
C LYS A 19 -10.15 -19.82 -13.22
N LYS A 20 -9.93 -20.95 -13.89
CA LYS A 20 -10.16 -21.13 -15.32
C LYS A 20 -11.66 -21.08 -15.71
N GLN A 21 -12.54 -21.45 -14.79
CA GLN A 21 -13.99 -21.29 -14.95
C GLN A 21 -14.41 -19.82 -14.78
N LYS A 22 -13.92 -19.13 -13.74
CA LYS A 22 -14.19 -17.71 -13.49
C LYS A 22 -13.63 -16.80 -14.60
N GLU A 23 -12.48 -17.15 -15.17
CA GLU A 23 -11.93 -16.49 -16.37
C GLU A 23 -12.86 -16.65 -17.59
N LYS A 24 -13.41 -17.85 -17.82
CA LYS A 24 -14.42 -18.07 -18.88
C LYS A 24 -15.69 -17.27 -18.64
N GLU A 25 -16.28 -17.33 -17.45
CA GLU A 25 -17.49 -16.55 -17.10
C GLU A 25 -17.26 -15.05 -17.32
N LEU A 26 -16.09 -14.53 -16.93
CA LEU A 26 -15.70 -13.14 -17.16
C LEU A 26 -15.52 -12.83 -18.66
N ASP A 27 -14.98 -13.75 -19.47
CA ASP A 27 -14.84 -13.59 -20.91
C ASP A 27 -16.19 -13.72 -21.65
N GLU A 28 -17.15 -14.45 -21.12
CA GLU A 28 -18.53 -14.47 -21.65
C GLU A 28 -19.28 -13.19 -21.31
N LEU A 29 -19.09 -12.63 -20.11
CA LEU A 29 -19.59 -11.30 -19.74
C LEU A 29 -18.92 -10.14 -20.52
N LYS A 30 -17.74 -10.35 -21.11
CA LYS A 30 -17.07 -9.39 -22.03
C LYS A 30 -17.60 -9.43 -23.46
N LYS A 31 -18.38 -10.45 -23.85
CA LYS A 31 -19.02 -10.48 -25.18
C LYS A 31 -19.96 -9.27 -25.29
N GLU A 32 -20.08 -8.71 -26.49
CA GLU A 32 -20.87 -7.49 -26.71
C GLU A 32 -22.33 -7.66 -26.24
N VAL A 33 -22.98 -6.55 -25.90
CA VAL A 33 -24.39 -6.55 -25.47
C VAL A 33 -25.29 -6.88 -26.65
N ALA A 34 -25.45 -8.17 -26.93
CA ALA A 34 -26.44 -8.74 -27.83
C ALA A 34 -27.83 -8.56 -27.23
N MET A 35 -28.39 -7.38 -27.45
CA MET A 35 -29.77 -7.00 -27.21
C MET A 35 -30.32 -6.67 -28.58
N ASP A 36 -31.22 -7.51 -29.11
CA ASP A 36 -31.82 -7.34 -30.46
C ASP A 36 -33.26 -6.78 -30.40
N ASP A 37 -33.78 -6.51 -29.20
CA ASP A 37 -35.15 -6.01 -28.97
C ASP A 37 -35.42 -4.60 -29.57
N HIS A 38 -34.37 -3.86 -29.96
CA HIS A 38 -34.50 -2.62 -30.73
C HIS A 38 -34.84 -2.84 -32.21
N LYS A 39 -34.55 -4.02 -32.77
CA LYS A 39 -34.75 -4.37 -34.19
C LYS A 39 -36.16 -4.89 -34.47
N LEU A 40 -36.82 -5.46 -33.46
CA LEU A 40 -38.18 -5.98 -33.57
C LEU A 40 -39.20 -4.88 -33.84
N SER A 41 -40.22 -5.21 -34.64
CA SER A 41 -41.40 -4.36 -34.82
C SER A 41 -42.26 -4.33 -33.55
N LEU A 42 -43.15 -3.34 -33.43
CA LEU A 42 -43.98 -3.17 -32.24
C LEU A 42 -44.94 -4.35 -31.98
N ASP A 43 -45.43 -5.01 -33.04
CA ASP A 43 -46.29 -6.19 -32.93
C ASP A 43 -45.48 -7.44 -32.49
N GLU A 44 -44.30 -7.66 -33.08
CA GLU A 44 -43.39 -8.73 -32.63
C GLU A 44 -42.95 -8.55 -31.17
N LEU A 45 -42.67 -7.31 -30.76
CA LEU A 45 -42.35 -6.95 -29.38
C LEU A 45 -43.52 -7.23 -28.43
N GLY A 46 -44.74 -6.81 -28.81
CA GLY A 46 -45.97 -7.10 -28.07
C GLY A 46 -46.23 -8.60 -27.93
N ARG A 47 -45.98 -9.39 -28.98
CA ARG A 47 -46.09 -10.86 -28.96
C ARG A 47 -44.99 -11.51 -28.10
N LYS A 48 -43.75 -11.03 -28.16
CA LYS A 48 -42.60 -11.59 -27.41
C LYS A 48 -42.82 -11.49 -25.89
N TYR A 49 -43.25 -10.33 -25.41
CA TYR A 49 -43.53 -10.12 -23.99
C TYR A 49 -44.97 -10.45 -23.59
N GLN A 50 -45.87 -10.64 -24.58
CA GLN A 50 -47.32 -10.87 -24.43
C GLN A 50 -48.03 -9.72 -23.69
N VAL A 51 -47.88 -8.50 -24.23
CA VAL A 51 -48.32 -7.23 -23.62
C VAL A 51 -49.16 -6.42 -24.62
N ASP A 52 -50.26 -5.83 -24.14
CA ASP A 52 -51.03 -4.83 -24.89
C ASP A 52 -50.27 -3.50 -24.88
N LEU A 53 -49.84 -3.03 -26.05
CA LEU A 53 -49.07 -1.78 -26.23
C LEU A 53 -49.78 -0.52 -25.72
N SER A 54 -51.11 -0.59 -25.50
CA SER A 54 -51.94 0.51 -25.01
C SER A 54 -52.32 0.40 -23.53
N LYS A 55 -52.43 -0.83 -22.99
CA LYS A 55 -52.89 -1.10 -21.61
C LYS A 55 -51.82 -1.62 -20.65
N GLY A 56 -50.69 -2.11 -21.16
CA GLY A 56 -49.65 -2.75 -20.35
C GLY A 56 -50.02 -4.18 -19.91
N LEU A 57 -49.46 -4.62 -18.79
CA LEU A 57 -49.76 -5.93 -18.19
C LEU A 57 -51.02 -5.91 -17.33
N THR A 58 -51.52 -7.11 -16.98
CA THR A 58 -52.40 -7.29 -15.82
C THR A 58 -51.58 -7.32 -14.52
N ASN A 59 -52.18 -6.87 -13.42
CA ASN A 59 -51.52 -6.79 -12.11
C ASN A 59 -51.10 -8.17 -11.59
N GLN A 60 -51.93 -9.20 -11.81
CA GLN A 60 -51.58 -10.59 -11.48
C GLN A 60 -50.35 -11.08 -12.27
N ARG A 61 -50.32 -10.85 -13.59
CA ARG A 61 -49.19 -11.26 -14.45
C ARG A 61 -47.90 -10.54 -14.06
N ALA A 62 -47.98 -9.30 -13.61
CA ALA A 62 -46.81 -8.58 -13.10
C ALA A 62 -46.26 -9.22 -11.82
N GLN A 63 -47.13 -9.66 -10.90
CA GLN A 63 -46.73 -10.41 -9.69
C GLN A 63 -46.11 -11.77 -10.03
N ASP A 64 -46.68 -12.51 -10.99
CA ASP A 64 -46.13 -13.80 -11.46
C ASP A 64 -44.70 -13.64 -12.02
N ILE A 65 -44.45 -12.56 -12.78
CA ILE A 65 -43.11 -12.27 -13.31
C ILE A 65 -42.16 -11.80 -12.21
N LEU A 66 -42.63 -10.98 -11.25
CA LEU A 66 -41.81 -10.52 -10.11
C LEU A 66 -41.33 -11.71 -9.25
N ALA A 67 -42.21 -12.68 -9.01
CA ALA A 67 -41.89 -13.92 -8.28
C ALA A 67 -40.94 -14.84 -9.05
N ARG A 68 -40.95 -14.80 -10.40
CA ARG A 68 -40.08 -15.61 -11.26
C ARG A 68 -38.70 -15.00 -11.48
N ASP A 69 -38.64 -13.70 -11.78
CA ASP A 69 -37.44 -13.01 -12.28
C ASP A 69 -36.68 -12.24 -11.18
N GLY A 70 -37.28 -12.09 -10.00
CA GLY A 70 -36.77 -11.29 -8.89
C GLY A 70 -37.07 -9.78 -9.03
N PRO A 71 -36.86 -8.99 -7.96
CA PRO A 71 -37.07 -7.55 -7.96
C PRO A 71 -36.10 -6.83 -8.90
N ASN A 72 -36.50 -5.66 -9.40
CA ASN A 72 -35.68 -4.77 -10.19
C ASN A 72 -34.70 -3.96 -9.31
N ALA A 73 -33.80 -4.68 -8.65
CA ALA A 73 -32.69 -4.15 -7.87
C ALA A 73 -31.36 -4.73 -8.39
N LEU A 74 -30.23 -4.09 -8.04
CA LEU A 74 -28.90 -4.66 -8.27
C LEU A 74 -28.53 -5.58 -7.11
N THR A 75 -28.05 -6.79 -7.40
CA THR A 75 -27.65 -7.71 -6.32
C THR A 75 -26.38 -7.18 -5.65
N PRO A 76 -26.39 -6.89 -4.32
CA PRO A 76 -25.19 -6.42 -3.65
C PRO A 76 -24.13 -7.53 -3.64
N PRO A 77 -22.85 -7.23 -3.96
CA PRO A 77 -21.81 -8.24 -3.96
C PRO A 77 -21.61 -8.83 -2.56
N PRO A 78 -21.25 -10.12 -2.43
CA PRO A 78 -21.09 -10.78 -1.15
C PRO A 78 -19.96 -10.12 -0.34
N THR A 79 -20.33 -9.42 0.74
CA THR A 79 -19.40 -8.73 1.61
C THR A 79 -18.65 -9.72 2.50
N THR A 80 -17.35 -9.47 2.71
CA THR A 80 -16.61 -10.17 3.77
C THR A 80 -17.11 -9.68 5.13
N PRO A 81 -17.45 -10.56 6.09
CA PRO A 81 -17.89 -10.14 7.41
C PRO A 81 -16.85 -9.28 8.11
N GLU A 82 -17.27 -8.23 8.81
CA GLU A 82 -16.34 -7.27 9.44
C GLU A 82 -15.37 -7.93 10.43
N TRP A 83 -15.79 -8.99 11.13
CA TRP A 83 -14.91 -9.76 12.01
C TRP A 83 -13.78 -10.46 11.24
N VAL A 84 -14.01 -10.91 10.00
CA VAL A 84 -12.96 -11.50 9.14
C VAL A 84 -11.94 -10.43 8.73
N LYS A 85 -12.40 -9.21 8.43
CA LYS A 85 -11.50 -8.07 8.13
C LYS A 85 -10.67 -7.70 9.36
N PHE A 86 -11.30 -7.60 10.52
CA PHE A 86 -10.64 -7.31 11.80
C PHE A 86 -9.58 -8.37 12.16
N CYS A 87 -9.92 -9.67 12.10
CA CYS A 87 -8.96 -10.76 12.29
C CYS A 87 -7.80 -10.70 11.29
N ARG A 88 -8.06 -10.33 10.02
CA ARG A 88 -7.02 -10.18 9.00
C ARG A 88 -6.01 -9.06 9.33
N GLN A 89 -6.43 -8.02 10.04
CA GLN A 89 -5.52 -6.97 10.54
C GLN A 89 -4.74 -7.44 11.79
N LEU A 90 -5.39 -8.16 12.73
CA LEU A 90 -4.74 -8.72 13.92
C LEU A 90 -3.69 -9.81 13.61
N PHE A 91 -3.82 -10.52 12.49
CA PHE A 91 -2.84 -11.50 12.00
C PHE A 91 -2.11 -10.99 10.74
N GLY A 92 -2.02 -9.66 10.56
CA GLY A 92 -1.29 -9.03 9.48
C GLY A 92 0.19 -8.80 9.82
N GLY A 93 1.09 -9.49 9.12
CA GLY A 93 2.52 -9.14 9.08
C GLY A 93 3.20 -9.12 10.45
N PHE A 94 3.74 -7.95 10.87
CA PHE A 94 4.43 -7.76 12.16
C PHE A 94 3.62 -8.26 13.36
N SER A 95 2.28 -8.18 13.32
CA SER A 95 1.41 -8.66 14.38
C SER A 95 1.61 -10.16 14.67
N ILE A 96 1.96 -10.98 13.68
CA ILE A 96 2.26 -12.41 13.88
C ILE A 96 3.53 -12.59 14.72
N LEU A 97 4.58 -11.80 14.45
CA LEU A 97 5.84 -11.88 15.20
C LEU A 97 5.64 -11.47 16.66
N LEU A 98 4.84 -10.43 16.91
CA LEU A 98 4.46 -10.00 18.26
C LEU A 98 3.56 -11.02 18.99
N TRP A 99 2.63 -11.69 18.29
CA TRP A 99 1.86 -12.81 18.87
C TRP A 99 2.76 -13.98 19.27
N ILE A 100 3.73 -14.36 18.43
CA ILE A 100 4.70 -15.41 18.75
C ILE A 100 5.54 -15.01 19.97
N GLY A 101 6.02 -13.76 20.02
CA GLY A 101 6.73 -13.21 21.19
C GLY A 101 5.88 -13.28 22.47
N ALA A 102 4.64 -12.82 22.44
CA ALA A 102 3.73 -12.89 23.58
C ALA A 102 3.48 -14.33 24.06
N ILE A 103 3.24 -15.26 23.14
CA ILE A 103 3.05 -16.70 23.45
C ILE A 103 4.32 -17.30 24.08
N LEU A 104 5.51 -16.95 23.58
CA LEU A 104 6.79 -17.38 24.16
C LEU A 104 7.01 -16.79 25.57
N CYS A 105 6.63 -15.54 25.83
CA CYS A 105 6.68 -14.95 27.16
C CYS A 105 5.76 -15.68 28.16
N PHE A 106 4.52 -16.00 27.76
CA PHE A 106 3.60 -16.79 28.58
C PHE A 106 4.11 -18.23 28.82
N LEU A 107 4.73 -18.85 27.81
CA LEU A 107 5.34 -20.17 27.94
C LEU A 107 6.55 -20.15 28.89
N ALA A 108 7.43 -19.14 28.78
CA ALA A 108 8.57 -18.97 29.67
C ALA A 108 8.12 -18.77 31.12
N TYR A 109 7.14 -17.90 31.36
CA TYR A 109 6.54 -17.73 32.69
C TYR A 109 5.91 -19.03 33.22
N GLY A 110 5.21 -19.78 32.37
CA GLY A 110 4.62 -21.07 32.75
C GLY A 110 5.65 -22.17 33.09
N ILE A 111 6.85 -22.11 32.51
CA ILE A 111 7.97 -23.00 32.87
C ILE A 111 8.59 -22.54 34.20
N GLN A 112 8.88 -21.24 34.36
CA GLN A 112 9.44 -20.70 35.61
C GLN A 112 8.52 -20.97 36.81
N ALA A 113 7.22 -20.69 36.68
CA ALA A 113 6.23 -20.93 37.74
C ALA A 113 5.95 -22.42 38.03
N ALA A 114 6.59 -23.34 37.30
CA ALA A 114 6.59 -24.79 37.57
C ALA A 114 7.96 -25.33 38.04
N MET A 115 8.99 -24.48 38.12
CA MET A 115 10.37 -24.85 38.48
C MET A 115 10.96 -24.00 39.63
N GLU A 116 10.41 -22.81 39.89
CA GLU A 116 10.85 -21.85 40.92
C GLU A 116 9.65 -21.50 41.82
N ASP A 117 9.85 -21.51 43.15
CA ASP A 117 8.77 -21.19 44.12
C ASP A 117 8.39 -19.69 44.13
N GLU A 118 9.30 -18.79 43.68
CA GLU A 118 9.06 -17.35 43.52
C GLU A 118 9.38 -16.86 42.09
N PRO A 119 8.50 -17.15 41.11
CA PRO A 119 8.74 -16.83 39.70
C PRO A 119 8.65 -15.31 39.42
N SER A 120 9.54 -14.82 38.55
CA SER A 120 9.52 -13.42 38.10
C SER A 120 8.29 -13.11 37.25
N ASN A 121 7.44 -12.18 37.70
CA ASN A 121 6.25 -11.72 36.97
C ASN A 121 6.58 -10.97 35.66
N ASP A 122 7.84 -10.62 35.43
CA ASP A 122 8.34 -9.86 34.28
C ASP A 122 7.89 -10.46 32.93
N ASN A 123 8.00 -11.78 32.78
CA ASN A 123 7.58 -12.50 31.57
C ASN A 123 6.05 -12.49 31.38
N LEU A 124 5.28 -12.52 32.48
CA LEU A 124 3.82 -12.41 32.44
C LEU A 124 3.40 -10.99 31.98
N TYR A 125 3.97 -9.95 32.58
CA TYR A 125 3.69 -8.56 32.19
C TYR A 125 4.09 -8.27 30.74
N LEU A 126 5.28 -8.73 30.31
CA LEU A 126 5.75 -8.55 28.94
C LEU A 126 4.80 -9.23 27.92
N GLY A 127 4.35 -10.47 28.20
CA GLY A 127 3.38 -11.16 27.36
C GLY A 127 2.04 -10.41 27.23
N VAL A 128 1.52 -9.87 28.34
CA VAL A 128 0.29 -9.05 28.34
C VAL A 128 0.46 -7.75 27.56
N VAL A 129 1.59 -7.04 27.74
CA VAL A 129 1.88 -5.79 27.04
C VAL A 129 2.00 -6.02 25.52
N LEU A 130 2.72 -7.07 25.09
CA LEU A 130 2.84 -7.42 23.67
C LEU A 130 1.49 -7.74 23.03
N ALA A 131 0.63 -8.53 23.71
CA ALA A 131 -0.72 -8.82 23.24
C ALA A 131 -1.59 -7.56 23.15
N ALA A 132 -1.51 -6.66 24.14
CA ALA A 132 -2.23 -5.40 24.15
C ALA A 132 -1.81 -4.46 23.00
N VAL A 133 -0.51 -4.38 22.70
CA VAL A 133 0.03 -3.62 21.56
C VAL A 133 -0.59 -4.11 20.25
N VAL A 134 -0.61 -5.44 20.00
CA VAL A 134 -1.18 -6.00 18.78
C VAL A 134 -2.68 -5.69 18.65
N ILE A 135 -3.44 -5.79 19.75
CA ILE A 135 -4.88 -5.49 19.77
C ILE A 135 -5.12 -4.00 19.44
N VAL A 136 -4.38 -3.08 20.07
CA VAL A 136 -4.52 -1.63 19.82
C VAL A 136 -4.12 -1.27 18.38
N THR A 137 -3.01 -1.81 17.86
CA THR A 137 -2.60 -1.55 16.47
C THR A 137 -3.58 -2.14 15.46
N GLY A 138 -4.12 -3.34 15.71
CA GLY A 138 -5.12 -3.97 14.85
C GLY A 138 -6.44 -3.19 14.82
N CYS A 139 -6.90 -2.70 15.98
CA CYS A 139 -8.07 -1.80 16.07
C CYS A 139 -7.87 -0.50 15.28
N PHE A 140 -6.69 0.12 15.36
CA PHE A 140 -6.39 1.35 14.63
C PHE A 140 -6.36 1.13 13.11
N SER A 141 -5.69 0.07 12.65
CA SER A 141 -5.65 -0.32 11.22
C SER A 141 -7.03 -0.64 10.65
N TYR A 142 -7.84 -1.43 11.38
CA TYR A 142 -9.22 -1.72 11.00
C TYR A 142 -10.10 -0.46 10.96
N TYR A 143 -9.94 0.48 11.91
CA TYR A 143 -10.70 1.73 11.89
C TYR A 143 -10.42 2.57 10.63
N GLN A 144 -9.16 2.61 10.16
CA GLN A 144 -8.80 3.30 8.91
C GLN A 144 -9.47 2.64 7.68
N GLU A 145 -9.40 1.30 7.57
CA GLU A 145 -9.99 0.54 6.47
C GLU A 145 -11.53 0.63 6.45
N ALA A 146 -12.16 0.51 7.62
CA ALA A 146 -13.61 0.62 7.78
C ALA A 146 -14.12 2.04 7.46
N LYS A 147 -13.36 3.08 7.80
CA LYS A 147 -13.69 4.48 7.44
C LYS A 147 -13.66 4.69 5.93
N SER A 148 -12.72 4.07 5.20
CA SER A 148 -12.69 4.09 3.74
C SER A 148 -13.89 3.33 3.15
N SER A 149 -14.19 2.14 3.67
CA SER A 149 -15.27 1.27 3.19
C SER A 149 -16.66 1.92 3.31
N LYS A 150 -16.96 2.57 4.45
CA LYS A 150 -18.27 3.21 4.70
C LYS A 150 -18.65 4.33 3.73
N ILE A 151 -17.67 4.90 3.01
CA ILE A 151 -17.94 5.91 1.98
C ILE A 151 -18.57 5.27 0.73
N MET A 152 -18.40 3.96 0.52
CA MET A 152 -18.98 3.24 -0.62
C MET A 152 -20.49 2.99 -0.45
N ASP A 153 -20.92 2.57 0.75
CA ASP A 153 -22.32 2.16 0.99
C ASP A 153 -23.34 3.30 0.79
N SER A 154 -22.94 4.55 1.00
CA SER A 154 -23.84 5.71 0.82
C SER A 154 -24.26 5.92 -0.64
N PHE A 155 -23.55 5.34 -1.62
CA PHE A 155 -23.89 5.40 -3.05
C PHE A 155 -24.95 4.38 -3.48
N LYS A 156 -25.28 3.37 -2.66
CA LYS A 156 -26.37 2.42 -2.94
C LYS A 156 -27.74 3.12 -3.05
N ASN A 157 -27.87 4.30 -2.42
CA ASN A 157 -29.07 5.15 -2.45
C ASN A 157 -29.28 5.93 -3.77
N MET A 158 -28.59 5.57 -4.87
CA MET A 158 -28.74 6.24 -6.17
C MET A 158 -29.85 5.66 -7.07
N VAL A 159 -30.48 4.54 -6.68
CA VAL A 159 -31.65 3.98 -7.38
C VAL A 159 -32.86 4.91 -7.17
N PRO A 160 -33.64 5.26 -8.20
CA PRO A 160 -34.88 6.01 -8.00
C PRO A 160 -35.89 5.16 -7.22
N GLN A 161 -36.50 5.73 -6.18
CA GLN A 161 -37.38 4.96 -5.29
C GLN A 161 -38.77 4.64 -5.89
N GLN A 162 -39.15 5.28 -6.99
CA GLN A 162 -40.48 5.09 -7.60
C GLN A 162 -40.43 5.17 -9.13
N ALA A 163 -41.37 4.48 -9.77
CA ALA A 163 -41.57 4.44 -11.21
C ALA A 163 -43.06 4.62 -11.57
N LEU A 164 -43.34 5.30 -12.69
CA LEU A 164 -44.69 5.46 -13.22
C LEU A 164 -44.95 4.41 -14.31
N VAL A 165 -45.78 3.42 -14.00
CA VAL A 165 -46.14 2.33 -14.90
C VAL A 165 -47.60 2.38 -15.32
N ILE A 166 -47.91 1.69 -16.41
CA ILE A 166 -49.26 1.49 -16.93
C ILE A 166 -49.57 0.00 -16.85
N ARG A 167 -50.56 -0.36 -16.05
CA ARG A 167 -51.11 -1.73 -15.94
C ARG A 167 -52.62 -1.64 -16.02
N GLU A 168 -53.24 -2.58 -16.72
CA GLU A 168 -54.69 -2.68 -16.94
C GLU A 168 -55.34 -1.43 -17.58
N GLY A 169 -54.52 -0.55 -18.16
CA GLY A 169 -54.92 0.74 -18.75
C GLY A 169 -54.79 1.94 -17.79
N GLU A 170 -54.56 1.73 -16.49
CA GLU A 170 -54.42 2.80 -15.51
C GLU A 170 -52.95 3.17 -15.25
N LYS A 171 -52.71 4.43 -14.88
CA LYS A 171 -51.38 4.94 -14.52
C LYS A 171 -51.17 4.83 -13.01
N MET A 172 -50.20 4.02 -12.60
CA MET A 172 -49.88 3.77 -11.19
C MET A 172 -48.41 4.05 -10.88
N GLN A 173 -48.15 4.61 -9.70
CA GLN A 173 -46.81 4.94 -9.22
C GLN A 173 -46.39 3.88 -8.20
N ILE A 174 -45.44 3.03 -8.58
CA ILE A 174 -44.97 1.87 -7.79
C ILE A 174 -43.53 2.06 -7.34
N ASN A 175 -43.04 1.20 -6.44
CA ASN A 175 -41.61 1.12 -6.15
C ASN A 175 -40.85 0.67 -7.43
N ALA A 176 -39.68 1.26 -7.70
CA ALA A 176 -38.88 0.86 -8.85
C ALA A 176 -38.44 -0.62 -8.79
N GLU A 177 -38.37 -1.22 -7.60
CA GLU A 177 -38.07 -2.64 -7.38
C GLU A 177 -39.20 -3.59 -7.84
N GLU A 178 -40.43 -3.09 -7.97
CA GLU A 178 -41.63 -3.84 -8.39
C GLU A 178 -41.90 -3.77 -9.92
N VAL A 179 -41.01 -3.11 -10.66
CA VAL A 179 -41.05 -3.00 -12.13
C VAL A 179 -40.56 -4.31 -12.74
N VAL A 180 -41.33 -4.91 -13.65
CA VAL A 180 -41.02 -6.22 -14.25
C VAL A 180 -40.80 -6.14 -15.76
N VAL A 181 -40.13 -7.16 -16.31
CA VAL A 181 -39.93 -7.30 -17.76
C VAL A 181 -41.28 -7.39 -18.47
N GLY A 182 -41.50 -6.52 -19.45
CA GLY A 182 -42.77 -6.32 -20.15
C GLY A 182 -43.58 -5.10 -19.70
N ASP A 183 -43.36 -4.53 -18.50
CA ASP A 183 -44.14 -3.38 -18.02
C ASP A 183 -44.08 -2.19 -18.98
N LEU A 184 -45.21 -1.50 -19.14
CA LEU A 184 -45.30 -0.27 -19.91
C LEU A 184 -45.01 0.92 -18.99
N VAL A 185 -43.83 1.52 -19.11
CA VAL A 185 -43.38 2.65 -18.26
C VAL A 185 -43.58 3.97 -19.00
N GLU A 186 -44.05 5.01 -18.31
CA GLU A 186 -44.10 6.40 -18.81
C GLU A 186 -43.07 7.26 -18.05
N VAL A 187 -42.10 7.83 -18.75
CA VAL A 187 -41.06 8.72 -18.20
C VAL A 187 -41.24 10.16 -18.67
N LYS A 188 -40.96 11.13 -17.80
CA LYS A 188 -41.09 12.58 -18.05
C LYS A 188 -39.77 13.30 -17.75
N GLY A 189 -39.57 14.49 -18.29
CA GLY A 189 -38.40 15.32 -17.96
C GLY A 189 -38.27 15.56 -16.45
N GLY A 190 -37.11 15.22 -15.89
CA GLY A 190 -36.83 15.16 -14.46
C GLY A 190 -36.74 13.74 -13.88
N ASP A 191 -37.42 12.75 -14.49
CA ASP A 191 -37.44 11.37 -13.99
C ASP A 191 -36.14 10.61 -14.31
N ARG A 192 -35.76 9.68 -13.43
CA ARG A 192 -34.77 8.64 -13.75
C ARG A 192 -35.44 7.47 -14.44
N VAL A 193 -34.76 6.90 -15.44
CA VAL A 193 -35.20 5.70 -16.14
C VAL A 193 -35.02 4.47 -15.22
N PRO A 194 -36.09 3.75 -14.84
CA PRO A 194 -36.07 2.79 -13.73
C PRO A 194 -35.57 1.38 -14.13
N ALA A 195 -35.54 1.06 -15.42
CA ALA A 195 -35.10 -0.21 -15.99
C ALA A 195 -34.68 0.04 -17.45
N ASP A 196 -34.12 -0.94 -18.18
CA ASP A 196 -33.88 -0.75 -19.62
C ASP A 196 -35.23 -0.81 -20.38
N LEU A 197 -35.54 0.23 -21.18
CA LEU A 197 -36.83 0.41 -21.85
C LEU A 197 -36.69 0.45 -23.38
N ARG A 198 -37.53 -0.30 -24.10
CA ARG A 198 -37.74 -0.19 -25.55
C ARG A 198 -38.88 0.79 -25.85
N ILE A 199 -38.58 1.90 -26.50
CA ILE A 199 -39.48 3.04 -26.65
C ILE A 199 -40.56 2.77 -27.71
N ILE A 200 -41.84 2.91 -27.33
CA ILE A 200 -42.99 2.74 -28.23
C ILE A 200 -43.59 4.09 -28.68
N SER A 201 -43.47 5.14 -27.86
CA SER A 201 -43.88 6.50 -28.23
C SER A 201 -43.06 7.55 -27.47
N SER A 202 -42.87 8.73 -28.06
CA SER A 202 -42.06 9.80 -27.48
C SER A 202 -42.44 11.17 -28.04
N HIS A 203 -42.59 12.16 -27.16
CA HIS A 203 -42.87 13.56 -27.50
C HIS A 203 -41.73 14.44 -26.97
N GLY A 204 -40.82 14.84 -27.88
CA GLY A 204 -39.68 15.70 -27.55
C GLY A 204 -38.66 15.10 -26.57
N CYS A 205 -38.70 13.78 -26.33
CA CYS A 205 -37.90 13.15 -25.29
C CYS A 205 -36.39 13.25 -25.56
N LYS A 206 -35.64 13.74 -24.56
CA LYS A 206 -34.17 13.68 -24.52
C LYS A 206 -33.70 13.05 -23.23
N VAL A 207 -32.65 12.24 -23.31
CA VAL A 207 -32.09 11.49 -22.19
C VAL A 207 -30.59 11.78 -22.05
N ASP A 208 -30.14 12.02 -20.83
CA ASP A 208 -28.71 12.12 -20.51
C ASP A 208 -28.11 10.72 -20.36
N ASN A 209 -27.22 10.37 -21.30
CA ASN A 209 -26.49 9.11 -21.33
C ASN A 209 -25.14 9.18 -20.59
N SER A 210 -24.80 10.28 -19.91
CA SER A 210 -23.50 10.50 -19.27
C SER A 210 -23.06 9.37 -18.31
N SER A 211 -24.00 8.71 -17.62
CA SER A 211 -23.77 7.52 -16.79
C SER A 211 -23.13 6.34 -17.55
N LEU A 212 -23.40 6.19 -18.86
CA LEU A 212 -22.87 5.10 -19.69
C LEU A 212 -21.76 5.57 -20.64
N THR A 213 -21.92 6.72 -21.29
CA THR A 213 -20.98 7.20 -22.34
C THR A 213 -19.89 8.12 -21.79
N GLY A 214 -20.16 8.85 -20.70
CA GLY A 214 -19.34 9.95 -20.21
C GLY A 214 -19.51 11.28 -20.95
N GLU A 215 -20.36 11.36 -21.97
CA GLU A 215 -20.69 12.62 -22.69
C GLU A 215 -22.04 13.15 -22.17
N SER A 216 -22.11 14.45 -21.87
CA SER A 216 -23.28 15.10 -21.23
C SER A 216 -24.26 15.77 -22.20
N GLU A 217 -24.14 15.53 -23.51
CA GLU A 217 -25.07 16.08 -24.51
C GLU A 217 -26.37 15.25 -24.54
N PRO A 218 -27.55 15.84 -24.24
CA PRO A 218 -28.81 15.09 -24.15
C PRO A 218 -29.22 14.47 -25.49
N GLN A 219 -29.33 13.14 -25.51
CA GLN A 219 -29.61 12.37 -26.73
C GLN A 219 -31.11 12.29 -27.00
N THR A 220 -31.52 12.61 -28.23
CA THR A 220 -32.92 12.53 -28.66
C THR A 220 -33.38 11.08 -28.75
N ARG A 221 -34.62 10.83 -28.31
CA ARG A 221 -35.24 9.50 -28.25
C ARG A 221 -36.47 9.42 -29.14
N SER A 222 -36.61 8.32 -29.86
CA SER A 222 -37.66 8.09 -30.89
C SER A 222 -38.03 6.60 -30.97
N PRO A 223 -39.25 6.19 -31.38
CA PRO A 223 -39.63 4.77 -31.40
C PRO A 223 -38.96 3.96 -32.54
N GLU A 224 -38.62 4.67 -33.62
CA GLU A 224 -37.98 4.17 -34.83
C GLU A 224 -36.56 3.65 -34.55
N PHE A 225 -36.24 2.49 -35.12
CA PHE A 225 -34.90 1.92 -35.11
C PHE A 225 -33.95 2.75 -35.98
N THR A 226 -32.80 3.17 -35.42
CA THR A 226 -31.85 4.05 -36.13
C THR A 226 -30.45 3.46 -36.31
N HIS A 227 -30.06 2.42 -35.54
CA HIS A 227 -28.71 1.87 -35.61
C HIS A 227 -28.61 0.44 -35.05
N GLU A 228 -27.74 -0.38 -35.64
CA GLU A 228 -27.49 -1.77 -35.23
C GLU A 228 -26.97 -1.90 -33.79
N ASN A 229 -26.09 -0.99 -33.34
CA ASN A 229 -25.61 -1.00 -31.95
C ASN A 229 -26.72 -0.49 -31.00
N PRO A 230 -27.21 -1.31 -30.05
CA PRO A 230 -28.25 -0.90 -29.10
C PRO A 230 -27.86 0.32 -28.25
N LEU A 231 -26.56 0.59 -28.03
CA LEU A 231 -26.10 1.77 -27.28
C LEU A 231 -26.29 3.10 -28.04
N GLU A 232 -26.38 3.05 -29.37
CA GLU A 232 -26.42 4.22 -30.25
C GLU A 232 -27.80 4.45 -30.88
N THR A 233 -28.67 3.44 -30.91
CA THR A 233 -30.05 3.60 -31.39
C THR A 233 -30.85 4.55 -30.48
N ARG A 234 -31.74 5.34 -31.09
CA ARG A 234 -32.61 6.29 -30.37
C ARG A 234 -33.80 5.65 -29.66
N ASN A 235 -34.04 4.35 -29.88
CA ASN A 235 -35.26 3.66 -29.48
C ASN A 235 -35.13 2.76 -28.24
N ILE A 236 -34.01 2.86 -27.53
CA ILE A 236 -33.81 2.34 -26.16
C ILE A 236 -33.57 3.53 -25.20
N CYS A 237 -34.04 3.43 -23.96
CA CYS A 237 -33.55 4.16 -22.79
C CYS A 237 -32.90 3.18 -21.80
N PHE A 238 -31.87 3.60 -21.07
CA PHE A 238 -31.09 2.72 -20.18
C PHE A 238 -31.34 3.00 -18.70
N PHE A 239 -31.25 1.97 -17.87
CA PHE A 239 -31.24 2.10 -16.42
C PHE A 239 -30.15 3.08 -15.94
N SER A 240 -30.48 3.92 -14.95
CA SER A 240 -29.59 4.98 -14.42
C SER A 240 -29.26 6.12 -15.40
N THR A 241 -30.05 6.30 -16.47
CA THR A 241 -30.09 7.53 -17.27
C THR A 241 -31.20 8.47 -16.78
N ASN A 242 -31.04 9.78 -16.99
CA ASN A 242 -32.03 10.78 -16.60
C ASN A 242 -32.80 11.25 -17.85
N CYS A 243 -34.12 11.30 -17.80
CA CYS A 243 -34.92 12.02 -18.79
C CYS A 243 -34.76 13.53 -18.54
N VAL A 244 -34.22 14.27 -19.51
CA VAL A 244 -33.92 15.70 -19.36
C VAL A 244 -35.16 16.55 -19.68
N GLU A 245 -35.84 16.24 -20.77
CA GLU A 245 -37.04 16.94 -21.22
C GLU A 245 -37.94 16.04 -22.07
N GLY A 246 -39.18 16.48 -22.29
CA GLY A 246 -40.20 15.73 -23.04
C GLY A 246 -40.83 14.59 -22.24
N THR A 247 -41.53 13.71 -22.95
CA THR A 247 -42.11 12.47 -22.38
C THR A 247 -41.89 11.28 -23.32
N ALA A 248 -41.79 10.08 -22.76
CA ALA A 248 -41.73 8.84 -23.53
C ALA A 248 -42.47 7.69 -22.82
N ARG A 249 -42.93 6.74 -23.62
CA ARG A 249 -43.40 5.43 -23.14
C ARG A 249 -42.54 4.33 -23.72
N GLY A 250 -42.20 3.35 -22.90
CA GLY A 250 -41.43 2.19 -23.33
C GLY A 250 -41.76 0.93 -22.54
N ILE A 251 -41.52 -0.21 -23.16
CA ILE A 251 -41.69 -1.54 -22.57
C ILE A 251 -40.37 -1.94 -21.91
N VAL A 252 -40.41 -2.43 -20.67
CA VAL A 252 -39.22 -2.93 -19.96
C VAL A 252 -38.67 -4.16 -20.67
N ILE A 253 -37.43 -4.09 -21.13
CA ILE A 253 -36.74 -5.20 -21.81
C ILE A 253 -35.76 -5.95 -20.89
N ALA A 254 -35.22 -5.29 -19.85
CA ALA A 254 -34.39 -5.91 -18.83
C ALA A 254 -34.51 -5.20 -17.47
N THR A 255 -34.41 -5.97 -16.38
CA THR A 255 -34.47 -5.51 -14.99
C THR A 255 -33.25 -5.96 -14.17
N GLY A 256 -32.90 -5.17 -13.15
CA GLY A 256 -31.80 -5.46 -12.21
C GLY A 256 -30.46 -5.70 -12.90
N ASP A 257 -29.72 -6.71 -12.43
CA ASP A 257 -28.41 -7.11 -12.96
C ASP A 257 -28.41 -7.45 -14.47
N ARG A 258 -29.58 -7.76 -15.06
CA ARG A 258 -29.71 -8.06 -16.50
C ARG A 258 -29.62 -6.82 -17.39
N THR A 259 -29.83 -5.62 -16.83
CA THR A 259 -29.71 -4.34 -17.55
C THR A 259 -28.28 -4.06 -18.02
N VAL A 260 -28.09 -3.15 -18.97
CA VAL A 260 -26.75 -2.73 -19.43
C VAL A 260 -25.92 -2.19 -18.26
N MET A 261 -26.49 -1.30 -17.45
CA MET A 261 -25.80 -0.74 -16.28
C MET A 261 -25.64 -1.78 -15.16
N GLY A 262 -26.59 -2.70 -14.99
CA GLY A 262 -26.48 -3.83 -14.07
C GLY A 262 -25.30 -4.73 -14.39
N ARG A 263 -25.15 -5.17 -15.64
CA ARG A 263 -23.98 -5.96 -16.10
C ARG A 263 -22.66 -5.22 -15.88
N ILE A 264 -22.63 -3.91 -16.09
CA ILE A 264 -21.46 -3.07 -15.80
C ILE A 264 -21.16 -3.06 -14.29
N ALA A 265 -22.17 -2.97 -13.42
CA ALA A 265 -22.00 -3.04 -11.96
C ALA A 265 -21.59 -4.44 -11.46
N THR A 266 -22.10 -5.52 -12.06
CA THR A 266 -21.67 -6.90 -11.77
C THR A 266 -20.22 -7.14 -12.22
N LEU A 267 -19.86 -6.75 -13.45
CA LEU A 267 -18.48 -6.78 -13.96
C LEU A 267 -17.54 -5.93 -13.10
N ALA A 268 -18.00 -4.77 -12.65
CA ALA A 268 -17.25 -3.94 -11.72
C ALA A 268 -17.00 -4.71 -10.41
N SER A 269 -18.07 -5.18 -9.76
CA SER A 269 -18.00 -5.86 -8.46
C SER A 269 -17.24 -7.20 -8.49
N GLY A 270 -17.30 -7.94 -9.60
CA GLY A 270 -16.63 -9.23 -9.78
C GLY A 270 -15.13 -9.15 -10.08
N LEU A 271 -14.62 -8.00 -10.51
CA LEU A 271 -13.19 -7.75 -10.70
C LEU A 271 -12.49 -7.62 -9.34
N GLU A 272 -11.65 -8.61 -9.03
CA GLU A 272 -10.90 -8.68 -7.77
C GLU A 272 -9.98 -7.46 -7.57
N VAL A 273 -10.03 -6.85 -6.39
CA VAL A 273 -9.16 -5.74 -6.02
C VAL A 273 -7.74 -6.28 -5.79
N GLY A 274 -6.86 -6.07 -6.77
CA GLY A 274 -5.44 -6.40 -6.64
C GLY A 274 -4.77 -5.64 -5.49
N ARG A 275 -3.73 -6.24 -4.91
CA ARG A 275 -2.92 -5.61 -3.84
C ARG A 275 -2.32 -4.29 -4.35
N THR A 276 -2.37 -3.24 -3.54
CA THR A 276 -1.75 -1.96 -3.91
C THR A 276 -0.22 -2.08 -3.88
N PRO A 277 0.53 -1.29 -4.68
CA PRO A 277 2.00 -1.32 -4.66
C PRO A 277 2.58 -1.13 -3.26
N ILE A 278 2.07 -0.13 -2.52
CA ILE A 278 2.48 0.16 -1.13
C ILE A 278 2.20 -1.05 -0.21
N ALA A 279 1.09 -1.77 -0.38
CA ALA A 279 0.82 -2.97 0.43
C ALA A 279 1.79 -4.12 0.11
N MET A 280 2.20 -4.28 -1.15
CA MET A 280 3.21 -5.27 -1.54
C MET A 280 4.62 -4.89 -1.05
N GLU A 281 4.97 -3.59 -1.08
CA GLU A 281 6.22 -3.06 -0.52
C GLU A 281 6.27 -3.26 1.00
N ILE A 282 5.19 -2.98 1.73
CA ILE A 282 5.07 -3.24 3.17
C ILE A 282 5.16 -4.75 3.46
N GLU A 283 4.48 -5.59 2.68
CA GLU A 283 4.54 -7.06 2.85
C GLU A 283 5.96 -7.60 2.62
N HIS A 284 6.69 -7.09 1.62
CA HIS A 284 8.09 -7.46 1.36
C HIS A 284 9.04 -6.95 2.45
N PHE A 285 8.87 -5.72 2.92
CA PHE A 285 9.62 -5.13 4.04
C PHE A 285 9.43 -5.93 5.34
N ILE A 286 8.19 -6.32 5.63
CA ILE A 286 7.86 -7.20 6.78
C ILE A 286 8.51 -8.57 6.61
N GLN A 287 8.43 -9.19 5.43
CA GLN A 287 9.09 -10.47 5.17
C GLN A 287 10.60 -10.40 5.38
N LEU A 288 11.25 -9.31 4.96
CA LEU A 288 12.68 -9.10 5.16
C LEU A 288 13.03 -8.94 6.65
N ILE A 289 12.33 -8.07 7.38
CA ILE A 289 12.62 -7.85 8.81
C ILE A 289 12.26 -9.08 9.65
N THR A 290 11.14 -9.77 9.36
CA THR A 290 10.83 -11.06 10.01
C THR A 290 11.87 -12.12 9.66
N GLY A 291 12.38 -12.14 8.43
CA GLY A 291 13.49 -13.00 8.02
C GLY A 291 14.77 -12.74 8.84
N VAL A 292 15.18 -11.48 8.99
CA VAL A 292 16.34 -11.09 9.80
C VAL A 292 16.11 -11.37 11.29
N ALA A 293 14.94 -11.05 11.83
CA ALA A 293 14.61 -11.26 13.25
C ALA A 293 14.55 -12.76 13.61
N VAL A 294 13.96 -13.60 12.75
CA VAL A 294 13.96 -15.06 12.93
C VAL A 294 15.35 -15.65 12.70
N PHE A 295 16.10 -15.18 11.69
CA PHE A 295 17.48 -15.61 11.46
C PHE A 295 18.37 -15.32 12.67
N LEU A 296 18.34 -14.09 13.20
CA LEU A 296 19.09 -13.70 14.39
C LEU A 296 18.58 -14.47 15.62
N GLY A 297 17.27 -14.53 15.86
CA GLY A 297 16.70 -15.24 17.01
C GLY A 297 17.06 -16.73 17.04
N VAL A 298 16.92 -17.43 15.91
CA VAL A 298 17.31 -18.85 15.79
C VAL A 298 18.83 -19.00 15.85
N SER A 299 19.61 -18.10 15.24
CA SER A 299 21.07 -18.13 15.32
C SER A 299 21.57 -17.92 16.75
N PHE A 300 21.01 -16.96 17.50
CA PHE A 300 21.34 -16.73 18.92
C PHE A 300 20.85 -17.87 19.83
N PHE A 301 19.73 -18.52 19.50
CA PHE A 301 19.25 -19.71 20.23
C PHE A 301 20.16 -20.93 19.99
N VAL A 302 20.53 -21.20 18.74
CA VAL A 302 21.47 -22.29 18.38
C VAL A 302 22.87 -21.98 18.90
N LEU A 303 23.31 -20.72 18.86
CA LEU A 303 24.51 -20.22 19.53
C LEU A 303 24.44 -20.53 21.03
N SER A 304 23.35 -20.18 21.72
CA SER A 304 23.16 -20.46 23.15
C SER A 304 23.25 -21.97 23.49
N LEU A 305 22.75 -22.84 22.60
CA LEU A 305 22.84 -24.30 22.78
C LEU A 305 24.22 -24.89 22.46
N ILE A 306 24.94 -24.32 21.50
CA ILE A 306 26.32 -24.71 21.15
C ILE A 306 27.32 -24.14 22.18
N LEU A 307 27.02 -22.96 22.72
CA LEU A 307 27.76 -22.31 23.79
C LEU A 307 27.21 -22.73 25.17
N GLY A 308 27.73 -23.87 25.65
CA GLY A 308 28.22 -23.91 27.03
C GLY A 308 29.43 -22.99 27.20
N TYR A 309 29.24 -21.71 26.84
CA TYR A 309 30.22 -20.71 26.39
C TYR A 309 31.56 -21.26 25.86
N ASN A 310 31.59 -21.68 24.57
CA ASN A 310 32.52 -21.16 23.52
C ASN A 310 32.50 -21.97 22.21
N ALA A 311 31.99 -21.43 21.09
CA ALA A 311 32.22 -21.97 19.72
C ALA A 311 31.81 -21.10 18.50
N PHE A 312 31.07 -19.99 18.66
CA PHE A 312 30.45 -19.25 17.53
C PHE A 312 31.44 -18.38 16.72
N GLN A 313 32.57 -17.99 17.33
CA GLN A 313 33.43 -16.91 16.84
C GLN A 313 34.24 -17.25 15.57
N ASN A 314 34.29 -18.53 15.16
CA ASN A 314 35.01 -18.98 13.97
C ASN A 314 34.18 -18.92 12.67
N ALA A 315 32.85 -18.84 12.73
CA ALA A 315 31.99 -18.85 11.54
C ALA A 315 31.83 -17.46 10.88
N TYR A 316 32.07 -16.38 11.63
CA TYR A 316 31.84 -15.00 11.18
C TYR A 316 32.87 -14.53 10.14
N MET A 317 34.05 -15.15 10.06
CA MET A 317 35.15 -14.74 9.17
C MET A 317 34.99 -15.15 7.69
N GLU A 318 34.12 -16.11 7.35
CA GLU A 318 34.11 -16.71 6.00
C GLU A 318 33.06 -16.12 5.03
N LEU A 319 32.04 -15.44 5.54
CA LEU A 319 30.91 -14.93 4.72
C LEU A 319 30.91 -13.40 4.51
N GLY A 320 32.04 -12.74 4.73
CA GLY A 320 32.30 -11.36 4.28
C GLY A 320 32.56 -11.27 2.77
N GLY A 321 31.55 -11.56 1.93
CA GLY A 321 31.69 -11.65 0.46
C GLY A 321 30.62 -10.87 -0.31
N LEU A 322 30.81 -9.55 -0.44
CA LEU A 322 29.88 -8.63 -1.14
C LEU A 322 29.72 -8.96 -2.65
N GLY A 323 28.52 -8.75 -3.20
CA GLY A 323 28.17 -9.20 -4.57
C GLY A 323 27.04 -8.42 -5.26
N GLU A 324 27.12 -7.08 -5.29
CA GLU A 324 26.19 -6.19 -6.02
C GLU A 324 26.28 -6.33 -7.56
N ARG A 325 25.24 -5.89 -8.28
CA ARG A 325 25.36 -5.44 -9.67
C ARG A 325 24.46 -4.25 -9.98
N VAL A 326 25.08 -3.17 -10.45
CA VAL A 326 24.42 -2.14 -11.28
C VAL A 326 25.36 -1.82 -12.46
N LEU A 327 24.81 -1.43 -13.61
CA LEU A 327 25.56 -1.34 -14.88
C LEU A 327 26.44 -0.08 -14.98
N GLY A 328 27.76 -0.26 -14.84
CA GLY A 328 28.77 0.78 -15.07
C GLY A 328 29.07 1.02 -16.55
N PHE A 329 28.99 2.27 -16.98
CA PHE A 329 29.33 2.69 -18.35
C PHE A 329 30.82 3.06 -18.50
N CYS A 330 31.41 2.84 -19.68
CA CYS A 330 32.77 3.28 -20.01
C CYS A 330 32.90 3.71 -21.49
N GLN A 331 33.96 4.45 -21.82
CA GLN A 331 34.27 5.04 -23.12
C GLN A 331 35.79 5.09 -23.36
N LEU A 332 36.28 5.09 -24.60
CA LEU A 332 37.69 5.38 -24.89
C LEU A 332 37.82 6.30 -26.11
N ASN A 333 38.52 7.42 -25.93
CA ASN A 333 38.86 8.32 -27.03
C ASN A 333 40.07 7.75 -27.79
N LEU A 334 39.81 7.10 -28.92
CA LEU A 334 40.83 6.49 -29.76
C LEU A 334 41.76 7.56 -30.37
N PRO A 335 43.10 7.36 -30.38
CA PRO A 335 44.04 8.36 -30.87
C PRO A 335 44.00 8.47 -32.40
N SER A 336 43.72 9.69 -32.88
CA SER A 336 43.50 10.03 -34.30
C SER A 336 44.71 9.84 -35.23
N GLY A 337 45.89 9.55 -34.69
CA GLY A 337 47.08 9.17 -35.47
C GLY A 337 47.10 7.71 -35.94
N LYS A 338 46.30 6.82 -35.31
CA LYS A 338 46.15 5.41 -35.76
C LYS A 338 44.82 5.15 -36.47
N PHE A 339 43.77 5.90 -36.13
CA PHE A 339 42.43 5.74 -36.69
C PHE A 339 41.98 7.04 -37.39
N PRO A 340 42.21 7.19 -38.71
CA PRO A 340 41.85 8.39 -39.46
C PRO A 340 40.34 8.47 -39.73
N ARG A 341 39.85 9.68 -40.04
CA ARG A 341 38.44 9.89 -40.44
C ARG A 341 38.14 9.14 -41.74
N GLY A 342 37.33 8.08 -41.65
CA GLY A 342 37.01 7.18 -42.76
C GLY A 342 37.49 5.73 -42.57
N PHE A 343 38.18 5.41 -41.47
CA PHE A 343 38.53 4.03 -41.12
C PHE A 343 37.28 3.13 -40.98
N LYS A 344 37.33 1.92 -41.53
CA LYS A 344 36.28 0.90 -41.37
C LYS A 344 36.58 0.01 -40.16
N PHE A 345 35.70 0.07 -39.17
CA PHE A 345 35.70 -0.89 -38.07
C PHE A 345 34.95 -2.16 -38.49
N ASP A 346 35.45 -3.32 -38.06
CA ASP A 346 34.90 -4.64 -38.37
C ASP A 346 34.51 -5.36 -37.08
N THR A 347 33.48 -6.22 -37.13
CA THR A 347 32.87 -6.87 -35.96
C THR A 347 33.35 -8.29 -35.73
N ASP A 348 33.80 -8.97 -36.79
CA ASP A 348 33.98 -10.42 -36.78
C ASP A 348 35.46 -10.80 -36.51
N GLU A 349 36.39 -9.95 -36.97
CA GLU A 349 37.77 -9.88 -36.46
C GLU A 349 38.03 -8.48 -35.87
N LEU A 350 38.23 -8.42 -34.54
CA LEU A 350 38.26 -7.16 -33.78
C LEU A 350 39.45 -6.26 -34.11
N ASN A 351 39.23 -5.22 -34.92
CA ASN A 351 40.27 -4.30 -35.38
C ASN A 351 40.46 -3.03 -34.52
N PHE A 352 39.89 -3.00 -33.30
CA PHE A 352 39.96 -1.89 -32.35
C PHE A 352 40.24 -2.39 -30.91
N PRO A 353 40.87 -1.57 -30.04
CA PRO A 353 41.24 -2.00 -28.69
C PRO A 353 40.03 -2.14 -27.76
N THR A 354 39.89 -3.33 -27.17
CA THR A 354 38.83 -3.67 -26.20
C THR A 354 39.24 -3.49 -24.74
N GLU A 355 40.52 -3.20 -24.47
CA GLU A 355 41.07 -2.95 -23.14
C GLU A 355 41.41 -1.47 -22.91
N LYS A 356 41.51 -1.07 -21.62
CA LYS A 356 41.86 0.30 -21.15
C LYS A 356 40.80 1.37 -21.45
N LEU A 357 39.52 1.01 -21.38
CA LEU A 357 38.39 1.95 -21.45
C LEU A 357 38.27 2.79 -20.17
N CYS A 358 37.86 4.06 -20.29
CA CYS A 358 37.68 5.03 -19.21
C CYS A 358 36.23 5.03 -18.70
N PHE A 359 36.03 4.88 -17.39
CA PHE A 359 34.70 4.74 -16.76
C PHE A 359 33.90 6.07 -16.72
N VAL A 360 32.57 6.00 -16.75
CA VAL A 360 31.68 7.17 -16.95
C VAL A 360 30.57 7.33 -15.91
N GLY A 361 29.74 6.31 -15.60
CA GLY A 361 28.54 6.56 -14.78
C GLY A 361 27.59 5.39 -14.52
N LEU A 362 26.52 5.68 -13.75
CA LEU A 362 25.51 4.79 -13.14
C LEU A 362 24.31 5.64 -12.63
N MET A 363 23.03 5.22 -12.74
CA MET A 363 21.86 6.09 -12.41
C MET A 363 20.49 5.37 -12.24
N SER A 364 19.59 5.82 -11.32
CA SER A 364 18.16 5.41 -11.17
C SER A 364 17.34 6.37 -10.23
N MET A 365 15.98 6.48 -10.28
CA MET A 365 15.15 7.55 -9.62
C MET A 365 13.57 7.41 -9.62
N ILE A 366 12.81 7.79 -8.54
CA ILE A 366 11.51 8.58 -8.63
C ILE A 366 11.06 9.41 -7.38
N ASP A 367 9.98 10.22 -7.53
CA ASP A 367 9.21 11.09 -6.60
C ASP A 367 7.72 11.24 -7.18
N PRO A 368 6.80 12.23 -6.91
CA PRO A 368 5.37 11.94 -6.58
C PRO A 368 4.28 12.78 -7.34
N PRO A 369 2.98 12.81 -6.90
CA PRO A 369 1.86 13.52 -7.58
C PRO A 369 1.18 14.68 -6.76
N ARG A 370 0.20 15.51 -7.21
CA ARG A 370 -0.17 16.17 -8.51
C ARG A 370 -1.44 17.06 -8.41
N ALA A 371 -1.42 18.33 -8.90
CA ALA A 371 -2.65 19.12 -9.20
C ALA A 371 -2.45 20.25 -10.26
N ALA A 372 -2.47 19.96 -11.58
CA ALA A 372 -2.25 20.99 -12.63
C ALA A 372 -2.69 20.60 -14.06
N VAL A 373 -3.87 20.00 -14.28
CA VAL A 373 -4.20 19.10 -15.42
C VAL A 373 -3.42 19.27 -16.76
N PRO A 374 -3.39 20.39 -17.49
CA PRO A 374 -2.64 20.49 -18.76
C PRO A 374 -1.11 20.44 -18.56
N ASP A 375 -0.60 21.27 -17.63
CA ASP A 375 0.78 21.24 -17.12
C ASP A 375 1.07 19.90 -16.41
N ALA A 376 0.05 19.12 -16.02
CA ALA A 376 0.19 17.76 -15.46
C ALA A 376 0.25 16.66 -16.53
N VAL A 377 -0.42 16.79 -17.69
CA VAL A 377 -0.17 15.94 -18.87
C VAL A 377 1.23 16.23 -19.42
N GLY A 378 1.64 17.51 -19.45
CA GLY A 378 3.02 17.93 -19.66
C GLY A 378 3.99 17.25 -18.69
N LYS A 379 3.79 17.40 -17.38
CA LYS A 379 4.60 16.73 -16.34
C LYS A 379 4.55 15.21 -16.43
N CYS A 380 3.47 14.58 -16.88
CA CYS A 380 3.46 13.14 -17.16
C CYS A 380 4.47 12.80 -18.24
N ARG A 381 4.41 13.48 -19.39
CA ARG A 381 5.31 13.20 -20.51
C ARG A 381 6.76 13.56 -20.19
N SER A 382 7.03 14.65 -19.47
CA SER A 382 8.39 14.97 -18.97
C SER A 382 8.86 14.04 -17.85
N ALA A 383 7.93 13.34 -17.19
CA ALA A 383 8.20 12.23 -16.27
C ALA A 383 8.08 10.85 -16.96
N GLY A 384 8.21 10.77 -18.28
CA GLY A 384 8.21 9.50 -19.04
C GLY A 384 6.90 8.69 -18.96
N ILE A 385 5.84 9.21 -18.32
CA ILE A 385 4.60 8.49 -18.08
C ILE A 385 3.82 8.43 -19.39
N LYS A 386 3.63 7.22 -19.93
CA LYS A 386 2.85 6.98 -21.15
C LYS A 386 1.37 7.25 -20.90
N VAL A 387 0.95 8.51 -21.10
CA VAL A 387 -0.46 8.91 -21.02
C VAL A 387 -1.22 8.34 -22.22
N LEU A 388 -1.94 7.25 -21.99
CA LEU A 388 -3.02 6.78 -22.84
C LEU A 388 -4.30 7.56 -22.50
N ALA A 389 -5.11 7.86 -23.52
CA ALA A 389 -6.39 8.54 -23.34
C ALA A 389 -7.50 7.70 -23.98
N SER A 390 -8.35 7.10 -23.15
CA SER A 390 -9.63 6.54 -23.58
C SER A 390 -10.57 7.71 -23.89
N LEU A 391 -10.52 8.21 -25.12
CA LEU A 391 -11.47 9.21 -25.59
C LEU A 391 -12.84 8.53 -25.81
N PRO A 392 -13.96 9.17 -25.43
CA PRO A 392 -15.28 8.69 -25.80
C PRO A 392 -15.42 8.66 -27.34
N PRO A 393 -16.24 7.73 -27.89
CA PRO A 393 -16.40 7.59 -29.32
C PRO A 393 -17.20 8.75 -29.92
N ARG A 394 -16.49 9.82 -30.31
CA ARG A 394 -17.06 10.92 -31.08
C ARG A 394 -17.18 10.54 -32.56
N HIS A 395 -18.22 11.05 -33.22
CA HIS A 395 -18.32 10.96 -34.68
C HIS A 395 -17.05 11.54 -35.34
N PRO A 396 -16.55 10.93 -36.45
CA PRO A 396 -15.23 11.24 -37.03
C PRO A 396 -15.07 12.63 -37.65
N SER A 397 -16.07 13.51 -37.53
CA SER A 397 -16.15 14.85 -38.10
C SER A 397 -15.71 15.99 -37.18
N LEU A 398 -15.43 15.75 -35.89
CA LEU A 398 -15.13 16.80 -34.88
C LEU A 398 -13.63 16.92 -34.54
N PRO A 399 -12.90 17.94 -35.05
CA PRO A 399 -11.46 18.07 -34.84
C PRO A 399 -11.13 18.70 -33.48
N HIS A 400 -10.97 17.88 -32.43
CA HIS A 400 -10.58 18.37 -31.09
C HIS A 400 -9.29 17.79 -30.49
N ALA A 401 -8.68 16.76 -31.09
CA ALA A 401 -7.41 16.20 -30.61
C ALA A 401 -6.22 17.20 -30.60
N ARG A 402 -6.29 18.27 -31.40
CA ARG A 402 -5.21 19.30 -31.49
C ARG A 402 -5.14 20.23 -30.28
N GLY A 403 -6.24 20.44 -29.55
CA GLY A 403 -6.26 21.31 -28.37
C GLY A 403 -5.47 20.78 -27.17
N LEU A 404 -5.02 19.52 -27.21
CA LEU A 404 -4.31 18.83 -26.13
C LEU A 404 -2.81 18.59 -26.42
N GLY A 405 -2.24 19.24 -27.44
CA GLY A 405 -0.79 19.21 -27.69
C GLY A 405 -0.24 17.84 -28.11
N ALA A 406 -0.96 17.12 -28.98
CA ALA A 406 -0.51 15.85 -29.55
C ALA A 406 -0.02 16.02 -31.00
N PRO A 407 1.29 15.85 -31.28
CA PRO A 407 1.79 15.68 -32.64
C PRO A 407 1.47 14.26 -33.14
N GLY A 408 1.22 14.11 -34.45
CA GLY A 408 0.75 12.86 -35.02
C GLY A 408 1.86 11.93 -35.53
N ARG A 409 1.89 10.71 -35.01
CA ARG A 409 2.11 9.44 -35.75
C ARG A 409 1.63 8.28 -34.87
N GLU A 410 1.02 7.29 -35.51
CA GLU A 410 0.66 5.95 -35.00
C GLU A 410 0.24 5.84 -33.52
N GLN A 411 -1.07 5.84 -33.28
CA GLN A 411 -1.66 5.32 -32.04
C GLN A 411 -2.75 4.31 -32.37
N CYS A 412 -2.70 3.14 -31.73
CA CYS A 412 -3.89 2.32 -31.56
C CYS A 412 -4.87 3.09 -30.66
N VAL A 413 -5.97 3.59 -31.22
CA VAL A 413 -7.03 4.27 -30.48
C VAL A 413 -8.11 3.24 -30.17
N GLU A 414 -8.04 2.66 -28.97
CA GLU A 414 -9.03 1.70 -28.48
C GLU A 414 -10.27 2.44 -27.97
N ALA A 415 -11.14 2.81 -28.91
CA ALA A 415 -12.26 3.73 -28.69
C ALA A 415 -13.50 3.08 -28.04
N ARG A 416 -13.36 2.46 -26.87
CA ARG A 416 -14.47 1.95 -26.03
C ARG A 416 -14.12 2.02 -24.54
N GLY A 417 -14.57 3.08 -23.87
CA GLY A 417 -14.42 3.25 -22.42
C GLY A 417 -15.26 4.41 -21.91
N GLY A 418 -16.41 4.12 -21.34
CA GLY A 418 -17.33 5.13 -20.80
C GLY A 418 -16.80 5.76 -19.51
N HIS A 419 -16.85 7.09 -19.42
CA HIS A 419 -16.29 7.83 -18.27
C HIS A 419 -17.23 7.88 -17.04
N GLY A 420 -18.15 6.91 -16.91
CA GLY A 420 -19.38 7.00 -16.12
C GLY A 420 -19.38 6.46 -14.68
N VAL A 421 -18.34 5.74 -14.22
CA VAL A 421 -18.33 5.10 -12.89
C VAL A 421 -17.28 5.71 -11.96
N LYS A 422 -17.71 6.31 -10.85
CA LYS A 422 -16.81 6.84 -9.79
C LYS A 422 -16.37 5.77 -8.78
N GLU A 423 -17.09 4.65 -8.68
CA GLU A 423 -17.04 3.65 -7.59
C GLU A 423 -15.69 2.93 -7.41
N ARG A 424 -14.74 3.04 -8.34
CA ARG A 424 -13.42 2.39 -8.20
C ARG A 424 -12.21 3.29 -8.32
N ARG A 425 -12.32 4.54 -7.86
CA ARG A 425 -11.15 5.38 -7.55
C ARG A 425 -10.83 5.27 -6.07
N SER A 426 -9.63 4.80 -5.74
CA SER A 426 -9.10 4.76 -4.36
C SER A 426 -8.94 6.15 -3.72
N ILE A 427 -9.06 7.21 -4.52
CA ILE A 427 -8.99 8.61 -4.11
C ILE A 427 -10.15 9.35 -4.78
N VAL A 428 -11.03 9.93 -3.95
CA VAL A 428 -11.98 10.96 -4.39
C VAL A 428 -11.25 12.31 -4.34
N PRO A 429 -11.08 13.03 -5.46
CA PRO A 429 -10.30 14.26 -5.48
C PRO A 429 -11.09 15.45 -4.92
N ASN A 430 -11.05 15.63 -3.60
CA ASN A 430 -11.16 16.97 -3.02
C ASN A 430 -9.85 17.74 -3.26
N ALA A 431 -9.94 19.08 -3.24
CA ALA A 431 -8.85 19.93 -3.71
C ALA A 431 -7.62 19.96 -2.79
N SER A 432 -6.47 20.28 -3.40
CA SER A 432 -5.15 20.56 -2.82
C SER A 432 -4.51 19.50 -1.92
N GLU A 433 -3.43 18.89 -2.41
CA GLU A 433 -2.10 18.96 -1.76
C GLU A 433 -0.98 18.51 -2.72
N GLY A 434 0.29 18.78 -2.33
CA GLY A 434 1.49 18.16 -2.93
C GLY A 434 2.02 18.73 -4.26
N SER A 435 3.29 19.19 -4.27
CA SER A 435 4.02 19.52 -5.50
C SER A 435 5.53 19.31 -5.39
N SER A 436 5.99 18.08 -5.63
CA SER A 436 7.33 17.80 -6.15
C SER A 436 7.28 17.57 -7.67
N ARG A 437 8.39 17.79 -8.39
CA ARG A 437 8.47 17.68 -9.87
C ARG A 437 9.69 16.84 -10.31
N MET A 438 9.60 16.31 -11.53
CA MET A 438 10.74 15.90 -12.39
C MET A 438 11.60 14.70 -11.94
N ARG A 439 10.96 13.55 -11.72
CA ARG A 439 11.55 12.21 -11.94
C ARG A 439 10.56 11.32 -12.71
N THR A 440 11.03 10.28 -13.40
CA THR A 440 10.22 9.50 -14.38
C THR A 440 9.53 8.26 -13.81
N ALA A 441 8.26 7.98 -14.17
CA ALA A 441 7.49 6.83 -13.64
C ALA A 441 8.30 5.52 -13.58
N LYS A 442 8.68 5.10 -12.38
CA LYS A 442 9.40 3.83 -12.17
C LYS A 442 8.52 2.67 -12.57
N THR A 443 9.05 1.84 -13.46
CA THR A 443 8.48 0.54 -13.78
C THR A 443 8.71 -0.42 -12.60
N PRO A 444 7.72 -1.23 -12.20
CA PRO A 444 7.79 -2.04 -10.98
C PRO A 444 9.08 -2.88 -10.82
N PRO A 445 9.63 -3.59 -11.83
CA PRO A 445 10.84 -4.39 -11.61
C PRO A 445 12.12 -3.57 -11.34
N LEU A 446 12.19 -2.32 -11.79
CA LEU A 446 13.30 -1.40 -11.47
C LEU A 446 13.14 -0.77 -10.08
N PHE A 447 11.94 -0.75 -9.52
CA PHE A 447 11.70 -0.24 -8.18
C PHE A 447 12.39 -1.11 -7.12
N ASN A 448 12.45 -2.43 -7.29
CA ASN A 448 13.11 -3.35 -6.33
C ASN A 448 14.62 -3.09 -6.17
N SER A 449 15.37 -2.79 -7.23
CA SER A 449 16.81 -2.52 -7.11
C SER A 449 17.09 -1.21 -6.38
N GLU A 450 16.28 -0.17 -6.64
CA GLU A 450 16.34 1.07 -5.87
C GLU A 450 15.87 0.86 -4.43
N ALA A 451 14.85 0.04 -4.19
CA ALA A 451 14.39 -0.30 -2.85
C ALA A 451 15.49 -1.02 -2.05
N HIS A 452 16.25 -1.95 -2.65
CA HIS A 452 17.39 -2.59 -1.98
C HIS A 452 18.60 -1.64 -1.76
N ALA A 453 18.81 -0.64 -2.63
CA ALA A 453 19.84 0.38 -2.42
C ALA A 453 19.43 1.38 -1.33
N ALA A 454 18.22 1.95 -1.43
CA ALA A 454 17.66 2.83 -0.41
C ALA A 454 17.48 2.12 0.94
N PHE A 455 17.12 0.83 0.93
CA PHE A 455 17.12 0.00 2.14
C PHE A 455 18.53 -0.17 2.69
N ARG A 456 19.56 -0.47 1.89
CA ARG A 456 20.95 -0.56 2.41
C ARG A 456 21.49 0.77 2.89
N GLY A 457 21.19 1.89 2.22
CA GLY A 457 21.52 3.23 2.71
C GLY A 457 20.85 3.51 4.05
N SER A 458 19.52 3.39 4.11
CA SER A 458 18.74 3.60 5.35
C SER A 458 19.17 2.64 6.46
N PHE A 459 19.36 1.35 6.16
CA PHE A 459 19.69 0.31 7.14
C PHE A 459 21.14 0.41 7.59
N SER A 460 22.11 0.74 6.72
CA SER A 460 23.49 0.99 7.13
C SER A 460 23.66 2.32 7.86
N GLU A 461 22.79 3.30 7.62
CA GLU A 461 22.78 4.58 8.34
C GLU A 461 22.11 4.43 9.71
N VAL A 462 20.95 3.77 9.78
CA VAL A 462 20.25 3.41 11.04
C VAL A 462 21.09 2.44 11.86
N VAL A 463 21.58 1.32 11.33
CA VAL A 463 22.49 0.42 12.06
C VAL A 463 23.78 1.16 12.42
N GLY A 464 24.31 2.03 11.55
CA GLY A 464 25.47 2.87 11.85
C GLY A 464 25.21 3.99 12.88
N ALA A 465 23.94 4.27 13.21
CA ALA A 465 23.52 5.15 14.30
C ALA A 465 23.20 4.34 15.57
N GLU A 466 22.54 3.19 15.44
CA GLU A 466 22.25 2.23 16.52
C GLU A 466 23.52 1.59 17.09
N GLU A 467 24.53 1.29 16.28
CA GLU A 467 25.87 0.88 16.76
C GLU A 467 26.51 1.98 17.60
N LYS A 468 26.39 3.24 17.18
CA LYS A 468 26.91 4.40 17.93
C LYS A 468 26.06 4.71 19.17
N ALA A 469 24.76 4.43 19.13
CA ALA A 469 23.85 4.50 20.28
C ALA A 469 24.17 3.40 21.30
N ALA A 470 24.42 2.17 20.84
CA ALA A 470 24.84 1.06 21.66
C ALA A 470 26.23 1.32 22.28
N LEU A 471 27.20 1.80 21.50
CA LEU A 471 28.51 2.23 22.02
C LEU A 471 28.38 3.35 23.06
N GLY A 472 27.49 4.33 22.84
CA GLY A 472 27.19 5.38 23.82
C GLY A 472 26.51 4.84 25.09
N GLY A 473 25.55 3.94 24.94
CA GLY A 473 24.86 3.29 26.06
C GLY A 473 25.78 2.38 26.88
N PHE A 474 26.61 1.57 26.23
CA PHE A 474 27.64 0.75 26.88
C PHE A 474 28.72 1.62 27.54
N PHE A 475 29.10 2.74 26.94
CA PHE A 475 30.00 3.70 27.58
C PHE A 475 29.39 4.26 28.87
N THR A 476 28.14 4.72 28.85
CA THR A 476 27.42 5.17 30.06
C THR A 476 27.30 4.05 31.10
N TYR A 477 26.98 2.82 30.68
CA TYR A 477 26.91 1.63 31.54
C TYR A 477 28.24 1.37 32.28
N PHE A 478 29.37 1.37 31.56
CA PHE A 478 30.69 1.21 32.16
C PHE A 478 31.10 2.39 33.06
N VAL A 479 30.74 3.63 32.71
CA VAL A 479 31.00 4.81 33.56
C VAL A 479 30.26 4.70 34.88
N ILE A 480 28.98 4.32 34.87
CA ILE A 480 28.18 4.21 36.10
C ILE A 480 28.68 3.06 36.98
N LEU A 481 28.99 1.90 36.41
CA LEU A 481 29.55 0.79 37.20
C LEU A 481 30.92 1.15 37.80
N ALA A 482 31.80 1.82 37.05
CA ALA A 482 33.09 2.29 37.55
C ALA A 482 32.95 3.37 38.65
N GLU A 483 32.00 4.29 38.53
CA GLU A 483 31.65 5.26 39.58
C GLU A 483 31.13 4.61 40.87
N ASN A 484 30.50 3.42 40.77
CA ASN A 484 29.93 2.67 41.88
C ASN A 484 30.78 1.44 42.28
N GLY A 485 32.08 1.41 41.96
CA GLY A 485 33.02 0.41 42.46
C GLY A 485 33.36 -0.77 41.54
N PHE A 486 32.62 -0.96 40.44
CA PHE A 486 32.79 -2.07 39.52
C PHE A 486 33.53 -1.65 38.25
N LEU A 487 34.87 -1.74 38.27
CA LEU A 487 35.71 -1.44 37.12
C LEU A 487 35.44 -2.42 35.96
N PRO A 488 35.53 -1.99 34.69
CA PRO A 488 35.18 -2.84 33.54
C PRO A 488 35.93 -4.17 33.43
N SER A 489 37.13 -4.27 34.01
CA SER A 489 37.90 -5.52 34.10
C SER A 489 37.29 -6.57 35.03
N ARG A 490 36.57 -6.17 36.09
CA ARG A 490 35.91 -7.08 37.05
C ARG A 490 34.51 -7.51 36.59
N LEU A 491 33.93 -6.84 35.58
CA LEU A 491 32.61 -7.16 35.03
C LEU A 491 32.58 -8.39 34.12
N LEU A 492 33.73 -8.85 33.61
CA LEU A 492 33.80 -10.01 32.73
C LEU A 492 33.66 -11.31 33.54
N GLY A 493 32.52 -11.99 33.36
CA GLY A 493 32.22 -13.28 34.00
C GLY A 493 31.39 -13.20 35.28
N ILE A 494 31.33 -12.03 35.93
CA ILE A 494 30.66 -11.81 37.24
C ILE A 494 29.15 -12.10 37.25
N ARG A 495 28.53 -12.33 36.07
CA ARG A 495 27.08 -12.46 35.92
C ARG A 495 26.47 -13.55 36.80
N LEU A 496 27.15 -14.70 36.96
CA LEU A 496 26.62 -15.80 37.78
C LEU A 496 26.47 -15.35 39.24
N ASP A 497 27.51 -14.74 39.80
CA ASP A 497 27.53 -14.24 41.18
C ASP A 497 26.62 -13.00 41.35
N TRP A 498 26.42 -12.22 40.28
CA TRP A 498 25.59 -11.02 40.23
C TRP A 498 24.07 -11.29 40.14
N ASP A 499 23.68 -12.33 39.41
CA ASP A 499 22.27 -12.77 39.30
C ASP A 499 21.85 -13.68 40.47
N ASP A 500 22.79 -14.22 41.27
CA ASP A 500 22.50 -15.00 42.48
C ASP A 500 21.93 -14.13 43.61
N ARG A 501 20.71 -14.49 44.05
CA ARG A 501 19.96 -13.85 45.15
C ARG A 501 20.49 -14.21 46.54
N THR A 502 21.20 -15.33 46.68
CA THR A 502 21.71 -15.86 47.95
C THR A 502 23.00 -15.16 48.38
N MET A 503 23.87 -14.85 47.42
CA MET A 503 25.07 -14.03 47.61
C MET A 503 24.70 -12.61 48.04
N ASN A 504 25.29 -12.11 49.12
CA ASN A 504 25.01 -10.77 49.66
C ASN A 504 26.27 -10.00 50.10
N ASP A 505 27.41 -10.54 49.70
CA ASP A 505 28.79 -10.26 50.08
C ASP A 505 29.69 -10.16 48.85
N LEU A 506 29.12 -9.84 47.67
CA LEU A 506 29.90 -9.75 46.43
C LEU A 506 30.85 -8.55 46.48
N GLU A 507 32.15 -8.84 46.54
CA GLU A 507 33.22 -7.85 46.58
C GLU A 507 33.33 -7.08 45.23
N ASP A 508 33.49 -5.75 45.30
CA ASP A 508 33.75 -4.85 44.17
C ASP A 508 35.25 -4.68 43.84
N SER A 509 35.62 -3.68 43.04
CA SER A 509 37.02 -3.47 42.63
C SER A 509 37.88 -2.71 43.65
N TYR A 510 37.28 -2.25 44.75
CA TYR A 510 37.94 -1.52 45.84
C TYR A 510 37.89 -2.28 47.18
N GLY A 511 37.28 -3.47 47.22
CA GLY A 511 37.16 -4.30 48.42
C GLY A 511 35.92 -4.03 49.26
N GLN A 512 34.84 -3.50 48.66
CA GLN A 512 33.55 -3.31 49.34
C GLN A 512 32.61 -4.49 49.04
N GLU A 513 31.89 -4.98 50.05
CA GLU A 513 30.89 -6.04 49.93
C GLU A 513 29.51 -5.46 49.55
N TRP A 514 28.84 -6.06 48.57
CA TRP A 514 27.54 -5.58 48.06
C TRP A 514 26.42 -6.63 48.17
N THR A 515 25.30 -6.26 48.81
CA THR A 515 24.08 -7.08 48.87
C THR A 515 23.37 -7.20 47.52
N TYR A 516 22.51 -8.21 47.34
CA TYR A 516 21.74 -8.39 46.09
C TYR A 516 20.93 -7.14 45.70
N GLU A 517 20.17 -6.56 46.64
CA GLU A 517 19.35 -5.37 46.39
C GLU A 517 20.19 -4.14 45.98
N GLN A 518 21.33 -3.91 46.63
CA GLN A 518 22.21 -2.79 46.27
C GLN A 518 22.77 -2.95 44.84
N ARG A 519 23.15 -4.18 44.45
CA ARG A 519 23.63 -4.50 43.10
C ARG A 519 22.53 -4.29 42.06
N LYS A 520 21.31 -4.78 42.32
CA LYS A 520 20.18 -4.62 41.39
C LYS A 520 19.70 -3.17 41.29
N VAL A 521 19.79 -2.35 42.35
CA VAL A 521 19.57 -0.89 42.25
C VAL A 521 20.59 -0.23 41.30
N VAL A 522 21.87 -0.61 41.36
CA VAL A 522 22.89 -0.09 40.42
C VAL A 522 22.62 -0.58 38.98
N GLU A 523 22.25 -1.85 38.79
CA GLU A 523 21.87 -2.42 37.49
C GLU A 523 20.69 -1.67 36.85
N PHE A 524 19.59 -1.48 37.60
CA PHE A 524 18.41 -0.76 37.12
C PHE A 524 18.69 0.73 36.87
N THR A 525 19.60 1.33 37.64
CA THR A 525 20.13 2.67 37.36
C THR A 525 20.91 2.70 36.03
N CYS A 526 21.73 1.67 35.76
CA CYS A 526 22.43 1.53 34.49
C CYS A 526 21.47 1.32 33.30
N HIS A 527 20.38 0.55 33.47
CA HIS A 527 19.33 0.41 32.45
C HIS A 527 18.65 1.76 32.15
N THR A 528 18.33 2.53 33.20
CA THR A 528 17.72 3.87 33.05
C THR A 528 18.68 4.83 32.32
N ALA A 529 19.98 4.75 32.60
CA ALA A 529 20.99 5.57 31.95
C ALA A 529 21.29 5.15 30.50
N PHE A 530 21.21 3.86 30.20
CA PHE A 530 21.28 3.34 28.83
C PHE A 530 20.08 3.85 28.00
N PHE A 531 18.88 3.80 28.57
CA PHE A 531 17.68 4.40 27.97
C PHE A 531 17.84 5.90 27.70
N ALA A 532 18.30 6.68 28.68
CA ALA A 532 18.60 8.11 28.49
C ALA A 532 19.70 8.35 27.43
N SER A 533 20.68 7.45 27.34
CA SER A 533 21.74 7.50 26.32
C SER A 533 21.20 7.29 24.90
N ILE A 534 20.21 6.41 24.72
CA ILE A 534 19.50 6.24 23.45
C ILE A 534 18.81 7.56 23.07
N VAL A 535 18.03 8.16 23.98
CA VAL A 535 17.29 9.42 23.73
C VAL A 535 18.23 10.56 23.31
N VAL A 536 19.35 10.74 24.01
CA VAL A 536 20.36 11.76 23.67
C VAL A 536 20.98 11.53 22.29
N VAL A 537 21.07 10.29 21.82
CA VAL A 537 21.53 9.93 20.47
C VAL A 537 20.42 10.11 19.42
N GLN A 538 19.16 9.77 19.73
CA GLN A 538 18.02 9.97 18.84
C GLN A 538 17.78 11.45 18.48
N TRP A 539 18.19 12.39 19.34
CA TRP A 539 18.23 13.82 18.98
C TRP A 539 19.04 14.11 17.71
N ALA A 540 20.18 13.44 17.53
CA ALA A 540 21.00 13.58 16.33
C ALA A 540 20.36 12.83 15.15
N ASP A 541 19.87 11.60 15.37
CA ASP A 541 19.23 10.78 14.33
C ASP A 541 18.04 11.51 13.68
N LEU A 542 17.10 11.97 14.51
CA LEU A 542 15.91 12.72 14.09
C LEU A 542 16.28 14.00 13.30
N ILE A 543 17.42 14.63 13.61
CA ILE A 543 17.93 15.81 12.89
C ILE A 543 18.57 15.41 11.55
N ILE A 544 19.28 14.28 11.46
CA ILE A 544 19.89 13.82 10.21
C ILE A 544 18.84 13.23 9.26
N CYS A 545 18.01 12.30 9.71
CA CYS A 545 16.99 11.57 8.93
C CYS A 545 15.93 12.50 8.29
N LYS A 546 15.73 13.69 8.86
CA LYS A 546 14.93 14.80 8.31
C LYS A 546 15.40 15.25 6.91
N THR A 547 16.64 14.98 6.51
CA THR A 547 17.24 15.45 5.25
C THR A 547 18.13 14.37 4.65
N ARG A 548 17.99 14.04 3.35
CA ARG A 548 18.76 12.94 2.74
C ARG A 548 19.94 13.37 1.84
N HIS A 549 20.13 14.68 1.64
CA HIS A 549 21.10 15.21 0.68
C HIS A 549 21.50 16.66 1.01
N ASN A 550 20.51 17.52 1.20
CA ASN A 550 20.73 18.90 1.66
C ASN A 550 21.22 18.89 3.11
N SER A 551 22.09 19.85 3.46
CA SER A 551 22.49 20.07 4.84
C SER A 551 21.33 20.60 5.70
N VAL A 552 21.32 20.22 6.98
CA VAL A 552 20.44 20.79 8.01
C VAL A 552 20.58 22.31 8.08
N PHE A 553 21.78 22.86 7.86
CA PHE A 553 22.02 24.31 7.81
C PHE A 553 21.41 24.98 6.56
N GLN A 554 21.28 24.26 5.45
CA GLN A 554 20.65 24.77 4.22
C GLN A 554 19.11 24.68 4.28
N GLN A 555 18.57 23.63 4.90
CA GLN A 555 17.12 23.43 5.03
C GLN A 555 16.51 24.23 6.19
N GLY A 556 17.23 24.35 7.31
CA GLY A 556 16.83 25.03 8.54
C GLY A 556 15.86 24.21 9.41
N MET A 557 15.83 24.51 10.71
CA MET A 557 14.91 23.90 11.69
C MET A 557 13.54 24.59 11.67
N LYS A 558 12.81 24.40 10.55
CA LYS A 558 11.48 25.01 10.32
C LYS A 558 10.29 24.11 10.68
N ASN A 559 10.51 22.80 10.84
CA ASN A 559 9.44 21.86 11.22
C ASN A 559 9.16 21.96 12.72
N LYS A 560 8.06 22.65 13.08
CA LYS A 560 7.63 22.82 14.48
C LYS A 560 7.25 21.51 15.16
N ILE A 561 6.69 20.54 14.43
CA ILE A 561 6.27 19.24 14.99
C ILE A 561 7.50 18.43 15.40
N LEU A 562 8.57 18.46 14.58
CA LEU A 562 9.84 17.77 14.91
C LEU A 562 10.54 18.40 16.12
N ILE A 563 10.54 19.73 16.24
CA ILE A 563 11.09 20.43 17.41
C ILE A 563 10.27 20.12 18.67
N PHE A 564 8.94 20.08 18.54
CA PHE A 564 8.06 19.69 19.64
C PHE A 564 8.29 18.24 20.07
N GLY A 565 8.42 17.31 19.12
CA GLY A 565 8.71 15.90 19.39
C GLY A 565 10.02 15.70 20.17
N LEU A 566 11.11 16.35 19.76
CA LEU A 566 12.40 16.25 20.48
C LEU A 566 12.30 16.78 21.93
N LEU A 567 11.54 17.86 22.15
CA LEU A 567 11.29 18.39 23.50
C LEU A 567 10.38 17.47 24.33
N GLU A 568 9.37 16.86 23.72
CA GLU A 568 8.40 15.97 24.36
C GLU A 568 9.04 14.62 24.71
N GLU A 569 9.81 14.01 23.81
CA GLU A 569 10.65 12.84 24.05
C GLU A 569 11.62 13.06 25.23
N THR A 570 12.31 14.20 25.24
CA THR A 570 13.24 14.57 26.32
C THR A 570 12.50 14.76 27.65
N ALA A 571 11.35 15.43 27.64
CA ALA A 571 10.53 15.64 28.83
C ALA A 571 9.94 14.34 29.37
N LEU A 572 9.54 13.42 28.48
CA LEU A 572 9.04 12.09 28.83
C LEU A 572 10.16 11.23 29.44
N ALA A 573 11.35 11.21 28.83
CA ALA A 573 12.50 10.48 29.36
C ALA A 573 12.92 10.99 30.75
N ALA A 574 12.93 12.32 30.95
CA ALA A 574 13.16 12.93 32.25
C ALA A 574 12.04 12.60 33.26
N PHE A 575 10.77 12.65 32.85
CA PHE A 575 9.64 12.28 33.71
C PHE A 575 9.72 10.82 34.16
N LEU A 576 9.98 9.88 33.25
CA LEU A 576 10.14 8.46 33.58
C LEU A 576 11.35 8.19 34.50
N SER A 577 12.43 8.96 34.36
CA SER A 577 13.62 8.83 35.22
C SER A 577 13.46 9.42 36.61
N TYR A 578 12.68 10.50 36.77
CA TYR A 578 12.62 11.30 38.01
C TYR A 578 11.27 11.29 38.74
N CYS A 579 10.20 10.73 38.15
CA CYS A 579 8.89 10.66 38.81
C CYS A 579 8.90 9.60 39.95
N PRO A 580 8.47 9.96 41.17
CA PRO A 580 8.43 9.02 42.29
C PRO A 580 7.47 7.87 42.01
N GLY A 581 7.93 6.63 42.22
CA GLY A 581 7.21 5.40 41.94
C GLY A 581 7.65 4.65 40.67
N MET A 582 8.35 5.31 39.74
CA MET A 582 8.84 4.66 38.51
C MET A 582 9.87 3.56 38.78
N GLY A 583 10.62 3.64 39.89
CA GLY A 583 11.51 2.57 40.36
C GLY A 583 10.80 1.27 40.75
N VAL A 584 9.50 1.31 41.02
CA VAL A 584 8.68 0.11 41.28
C VAL A 584 7.91 -0.32 40.03
N ALA A 585 7.33 0.64 39.29
CA ALA A 585 6.48 0.34 38.13
C ALA A 585 7.25 -0.05 36.85
N LEU A 586 8.42 0.56 36.63
CA LEU A 586 9.24 0.40 35.42
C LEU A 586 10.71 0.07 35.73
N ARG A 587 11.06 -0.07 37.02
CA ARG A 587 12.45 -0.17 37.51
C ARG A 587 13.35 0.97 37.01
N MET A 588 12.80 2.17 36.87
CA MET A 588 13.58 3.36 36.49
C MET A 588 14.02 4.18 37.71
N TYR A 589 15.31 4.50 37.78
CA TYR A 589 15.95 5.14 38.93
C TYR A 589 16.54 6.53 38.58
N PRO A 590 16.53 7.49 39.52
CA PRO A 590 16.91 8.87 39.26
C PRO A 590 18.40 9.00 38.91
N LEU A 591 18.68 9.53 37.72
CA LEU A 591 20.03 9.67 37.17
C LEU A 591 20.76 10.90 37.75
N LYS A 592 22.08 10.78 38.00
CA LYS A 592 22.94 11.96 38.19
C LYS A 592 22.97 12.78 36.89
N VAL A 593 23.02 14.11 37.01
CA VAL A 593 23.08 15.03 35.86
C VAL A 593 24.30 14.77 34.96
N THR A 594 25.41 14.30 35.51
CA THR A 594 26.61 13.90 34.76
C THR A 594 26.33 12.80 33.73
N TRP A 595 25.50 11.80 34.07
CA TRP A 595 25.27 10.62 33.25
C TRP A 595 24.48 10.92 31.97
N TRP A 596 23.66 11.97 31.95
CA TRP A 596 23.00 12.46 30.73
C TRP A 596 23.99 12.95 29.67
N PHE A 597 25.16 13.45 30.08
CA PHE A 597 26.18 13.96 29.15
C PHE A 597 27.12 12.88 28.62
N CYS A 598 27.12 11.65 29.17
CA CYS A 598 27.97 10.55 28.73
C CYS A 598 27.73 10.15 27.25
N ALA A 599 26.49 10.21 26.78
CA ALA A 599 26.12 9.90 25.40
C ALA A 599 26.28 11.08 24.42
N PHE A 600 26.43 12.31 24.91
CA PHE A 600 26.46 13.52 24.08
C PHE A 600 27.59 13.54 23.02
N PRO A 601 28.83 13.05 23.29
CA PRO A 601 29.88 12.94 22.27
C PRO A 601 29.51 12.03 21.09
N TYR A 602 28.75 10.95 21.35
CA TYR A 602 28.30 10.01 20.32
C TYR A 602 27.19 10.63 19.44
N SER A 603 26.26 11.35 20.07
CA SER A 603 25.24 12.16 19.38
C SER A 603 25.86 13.20 18.45
N LEU A 604 26.86 13.95 18.94
CA LEU A 604 27.62 14.91 18.12
C LEU A 604 28.41 14.23 16.99
N LEU A 605 29.01 13.06 17.24
CA LEU A 605 29.73 12.28 16.23
C LEU A 605 28.82 11.82 15.09
N ILE A 606 27.59 11.39 15.39
CA ILE A 606 26.57 11.02 14.39
C ILE A 606 26.24 12.22 13.50
N PHE A 607 25.93 13.37 14.11
CA PHE A 607 25.60 14.60 13.38
C PHE A 607 26.74 15.07 12.47
N ILE A 608 27.99 15.06 12.95
CA ILE A 608 29.17 15.45 12.16
C ILE A 608 29.43 14.45 11.03
N TYR A 609 29.38 13.15 11.31
CA TYR A 609 29.59 12.09 10.31
C TYR A 609 28.65 12.25 9.12
N ASP A 610 27.36 12.44 9.38
CA ASP A 610 26.36 12.57 8.34
C ASP A 610 26.39 13.94 7.62
N GLU A 611 26.61 15.07 8.30
CA GLU A 611 26.78 16.35 7.59
C GLU A 611 28.01 16.33 6.65
N VAL A 612 29.08 15.62 7.04
CA VAL A 612 30.24 15.36 6.17
C VAL A 612 29.87 14.42 5.02
N ARG A 613 29.12 13.34 5.26
CA ARG A 613 28.59 12.44 4.21
C ARG A 613 27.74 13.20 3.19
N LYS A 614 26.79 14.03 3.65
CA LYS A 614 25.97 14.92 2.83
C LYS A 614 26.79 15.96 2.09
N LEU A 615 27.89 16.45 2.67
CA LEU A 615 28.82 17.35 1.98
C LEU A 615 29.57 16.62 0.85
N ILE A 616 29.95 15.36 1.06
CA ILE A 616 30.57 14.51 0.03
C ILE A 616 29.58 14.19 -1.09
N LEU A 617 28.32 13.80 -0.77
CA LEU A 617 27.24 13.61 -1.74
C LEU A 617 27.08 14.84 -2.66
N ARG A 618 26.89 16.02 -2.07
CA ARG A 618 26.73 17.29 -2.80
C ARG A 618 27.96 17.72 -3.62
N ARG A 619 29.15 17.22 -3.26
CA ARG A 619 30.43 17.59 -3.92
C ARG A 619 30.87 16.60 -5.00
N TYR A 620 30.41 15.35 -4.93
CA TYR A 620 30.78 14.27 -5.86
C TYR A 620 29.55 13.44 -6.28
N PRO A 621 28.58 14.05 -7.01
CA PRO A 621 27.43 13.31 -7.54
C PRO A 621 27.87 12.18 -8.48
N GLY A 622 27.21 11.03 -8.38
CA GLY A 622 27.60 9.77 -9.01
C GLY A 622 28.76 9.03 -8.31
N GLY A 623 29.26 9.55 -7.18
CA GLY A 623 30.33 8.95 -6.38
C GLY A 623 29.90 7.65 -5.67
N TRP A 624 30.86 6.98 -5.02
CA TRP A 624 30.61 5.75 -4.24
C TRP A 624 29.60 6.00 -3.10
N VAL A 625 29.77 7.09 -2.35
CA VAL A 625 28.89 7.45 -1.21
C VAL A 625 27.41 7.61 -1.63
N GLU A 626 27.12 8.05 -2.87
CA GLU A 626 25.75 8.16 -3.38
C GLU A 626 25.16 6.79 -3.78
N LYS A 627 25.99 5.82 -4.17
CA LYS A 627 25.52 4.48 -4.56
C LYS A 627 25.23 3.60 -3.35
N GLU A 628 26.04 3.72 -2.30
CA GLU A 628 25.91 2.88 -1.09
C GLU A 628 25.02 3.49 0.00
N THR A 629 24.97 4.83 0.13
CA THR A 629 24.37 5.49 1.33
C THR A 629 23.19 6.42 1.06
N TYR A 630 22.89 6.78 -0.19
CA TYR A 630 21.76 7.66 -0.51
C TYR A 630 20.46 6.85 -0.72
N TYR A 631 19.32 7.39 -0.26
CA TYR A 631 18.06 6.64 -0.10
C TYR A 631 16.79 7.46 -0.38
#